data_AF-A0A9W9YF06-F1
#
_entry.id   AF-A0A9W9YF06-F1
#
_cell.length_a   1.000
_cell.length_b   1.000
_cell.length_c   1.000
_cell.angle_alpha   90.00
_cell.angle_beta   90.00
_cell.angle_gamma   90.00
#
_symmetry.space_group_name_H-M   'P 1'
#
loop_
_entity.id
_entity.type
_entity.pdbx_description
1 polymer ?
#
loop_
_entity_poly.entity_id
_entity_poly.type
_entity_poly.pdbx_seq_one_letter_code
_entity_poly.pdbx_strand_id
1 'polypeptide(L)'
;MYSLMPTPASKSFRINSSTGEISTTEALDYEASHSHLLIVQAQDQGVPQSRRTAVQVSINVTDVNDNAPIFFETQPNLNNVESHLFCRTFNTTDFIVIRVQDFTQANTVIGRVASFDKDDDVNAKIFYRIEGNGSNVFSITSHTGEIRTNRQLKRDEKPVYNLTVIAENSLASPKLSSNMTVQVIVYDVSDQIPQFTASKYQAKVAESVAVGTPVIKINVTNRVQEATSNFVFKILYEQSSAGSRKFVIEPETGLITTQGELDRETTSNYTLIVEAKVLNTVLVHSLLSSVVRVFINISDVDDNYPHFLQRSYRFTSSELSRVGDVIGQVRAVDVDNDNKSEVFLRDC
;
A
#
# COMPACT_ATOMS: atom_id res chain seq x y z
N MET A 1 -58.16 -19.44 -43.40
CA MET A 1 -57.68 -19.72 -42.04
C MET A 1 -56.22 -19.35 -41.96
N TYR A 2 -55.85 -18.56 -40.96
CA TYR A 2 -54.46 -18.20 -40.67
C TYR A 2 -53.87 -19.08 -39.56
N SER A 3 -52.59 -19.38 -39.65
CA SER A 3 -51.85 -20.15 -38.65
C SER A 3 -50.38 -19.75 -38.65
N LEU A 4 -49.71 -19.86 -37.51
CA LEU A 4 -48.25 -19.74 -37.43
C LEU A 4 -47.61 -21.10 -37.68
N MET A 5 -46.64 -21.17 -38.58
CA MET A 5 -45.80 -22.37 -38.72
C MET A 5 -44.79 -22.42 -37.56
N PRO A 6 -44.33 -23.61 -37.14
CA PRO A 6 -43.38 -23.74 -36.04
C PRO A 6 -42.06 -23.00 -36.31
N THR A 7 -41.75 -22.01 -35.47
CA THR A 7 -40.45 -21.33 -35.42
C THR A 7 -40.02 -21.19 -33.95
N PRO A 8 -38.75 -20.89 -33.63
CA PRO A 8 -38.36 -20.61 -32.24
C PRO A 8 -39.19 -19.49 -31.60
N ALA A 9 -39.55 -18.47 -32.40
CA ALA A 9 -40.37 -17.34 -31.96
C ALA A 9 -41.87 -17.67 -31.86
N SER A 10 -42.38 -18.73 -32.50
CA SER A 10 -43.82 -19.01 -32.52
C SER A 10 -44.43 -19.36 -31.14
N LYS A 11 -43.61 -19.49 -30.09
CA LYS A 11 -44.05 -19.67 -28.70
C LYS A 11 -44.47 -18.35 -28.03
N SER A 12 -43.90 -17.24 -28.46
CA SER A 12 -44.11 -15.89 -27.89
C SER A 12 -45.23 -15.12 -28.59
N PHE A 13 -45.84 -15.70 -29.63
CA PHE A 13 -46.89 -15.08 -30.43
C PHE A 13 -48.04 -16.04 -30.72
N ARG A 14 -49.24 -15.48 -30.90
CA ARG A 14 -50.42 -16.18 -31.42
C ARG A 14 -51.04 -15.39 -32.56
N ILE A 15 -51.71 -16.07 -33.48
CA ILE A 15 -52.46 -15.44 -34.58
C ILE A 15 -53.93 -15.83 -34.52
N ASN A 16 -54.82 -14.85 -34.71
CA ASN A 16 -56.25 -15.11 -34.87
C ASN A 16 -56.51 -15.77 -36.23
N SER A 17 -57.12 -16.96 -36.21
CA SER A 17 -57.28 -17.78 -37.41
C SER A 17 -58.27 -17.22 -38.45
N SER A 18 -59.11 -16.27 -38.04
CA SER A 18 -60.11 -15.61 -38.90
C SER A 18 -59.70 -14.20 -39.32
N THR A 19 -59.09 -13.41 -38.42
CA THR A 19 -58.72 -12.01 -38.70
C THR A 19 -57.27 -11.84 -39.16
N GLY A 20 -56.38 -12.79 -38.83
CA GLY A 20 -54.94 -12.67 -39.08
C GLY A 20 -54.21 -11.76 -38.08
N GLU A 21 -54.89 -11.27 -37.04
CA GLU A 21 -54.28 -10.44 -36.00
C GLU A 21 -53.24 -11.24 -35.19
N ILE A 22 -52.00 -10.74 -35.14
CA ILE A 22 -50.90 -11.32 -34.36
C ILE A 22 -50.84 -10.59 -33.02
N SER A 23 -50.78 -11.35 -31.92
CA SER A 23 -50.64 -10.82 -30.56
C SER A 23 -49.59 -11.60 -29.79
N THR A 24 -48.90 -10.93 -28.86
CA THR A 24 -47.91 -11.55 -27.98
C THR A 24 -48.58 -12.42 -26.92
N THR A 25 -47.94 -13.52 -26.56
CA THR A 25 -48.37 -14.42 -25.46
C THR A 25 -47.60 -14.17 -24.16
N GLU A 26 -46.47 -13.48 -24.23
CA GLU A 26 -45.63 -13.07 -23.12
C GLU A 26 -45.08 -11.64 -23.35
N ALA A 27 -44.46 -11.05 -22.33
CA ALA A 27 -43.73 -9.81 -22.50
C ALA A 27 -42.50 -10.05 -23.39
N LEU A 28 -42.28 -9.16 -24.36
CA LEU A 28 -41.05 -9.17 -25.14
C LEU A 28 -40.01 -8.32 -24.40
N ASP A 29 -38.78 -8.80 -24.39
CA ASP A 29 -37.63 -8.21 -23.72
C ASP A 29 -36.58 -7.90 -24.80
N TYR A 30 -36.22 -6.62 -24.95
CA TYR A 30 -35.32 -6.16 -25.99
C TYR A 30 -33.92 -6.74 -25.76
N GLU A 31 -33.44 -6.70 -24.52
CA GLU A 31 -32.15 -7.20 -24.05
C GLU A 31 -32.02 -8.72 -24.24
N ALA A 32 -33.15 -9.43 -24.29
CA ALA A 32 -33.18 -10.85 -24.63
C ALA A 32 -33.15 -11.12 -26.14
N SER A 33 -33.93 -10.36 -26.93
CA SER A 33 -34.02 -10.55 -28.39
C SER A 33 -34.60 -9.33 -29.12
N HIS A 34 -33.76 -8.67 -29.93
CA HIS A 34 -34.16 -7.48 -30.71
C HIS A 34 -35.13 -7.73 -31.87
N SER A 35 -35.28 -8.98 -32.33
CA SER A 35 -36.21 -9.29 -33.42
C SER A 35 -36.69 -10.73 -33.42
N HIS A 36 -37.85 -10.97 -34.04
CA HIS A 36 -38.47 -12.27 -34.17
C HIS A 36 -38.92 -12.53 -35.60
N LEU A 37 -38.73 -13.78 -36.03
CA LEU A 37 -39.14 -14.23 -37.34
C LEU A 37 -40.29 -15.24 -37.25
N LEU A 38 -41.44 -14.86 -37.83
CA LEU A 38 -42.62 -15.70 -37.92
C LEU A 38 -42.85 -16.12 -39.38
N ILE A 39 -43.41 -17.31 -39.56
CA ILE A 39 -43.92 -17.77 -40.85
C ILE A 39 -45.42 -17.94 -40.71
N VAL A 40 -46.19 -17.06 -41.36
CA VAL A 40 -47.64 -17.06 -41.34
C VAL A 40 -48.15 -17.83 -42.55
N GLN A 41 -48.95 -18.87 -42.33
CA GLN A 41 -49.59 -19.64 -43.38
C GLN A 41 -51.08 -19.30 -43.48
N ALA A 42 -51.54 -18.99 -44.69
CA ALA A 42 -52.95 -18.86 -45.02
C ALA A 42 -53.43 -20.08 -45.82
N GLN A 43 -54.61 -20.60 -45.47
CA GLN A 43 -55.25 -21.74 -46.14
C GLN A 43 -56.72 -21.43 -46.45
N ASP A 44 -57.17 -21.75 -47.67
CA ASP A 44 -58.59 -21.68 -48.04
C ASP A 44 -59.38 -22.95 -47.61
N GLN A 45 -60.70 -22.94 -47.80
CA GLN A 45 -61.58 -24.08 -47.47
C GLN A 45 -61.99 -24.88 -48.72
N GLY A 46 -61.16 -24.88 -49.77
CA GLY A 46 -61.48 -25.55 -51.03
C GLY A 46 -61.64 -27.07 -50.91
N VAL A 47 -62.63 -27.64 -51.60
CA VAL A 47 -62.89 -29.09 -51.74
C VAL A 47 -62.90 -29.43 -53.24
N PRO A 48 -62.21 -30.48 -53.73
CA PRO A 48 -61.47 -31.52 -53.00
C PRO A 48 -60.06 -31.12 -52.58
N GLN A 49 -59.52 -29.98 -53.04
CA GLN A 49 -58.19 -29.51 -52.68
C GLN A 49 -58.26 -28.08 -52.12
N SER A 50 -57.60 -27.88 -50.98
CA SER A 50 -57.36 -26.55 -50.40
C SER A 50 -55.98 -26.05 -50.78
N ARG A 51 -55.86 -24.74 -51.03
CA ARG A 51 -54.59 -24.09 -51.35
C ARG A 51 -53.99 -23.42 -50.11
N ARG A 52 -52.66 -23.42 -50.04
CA ARG A 52 -51.88 -22.85 -48.94
C ARG A 52 -50.82 -21.93 -49.48
N THR A 53 -50.55 -20.84 -48.76
CA THR A 53 -49.40 -19.97 -48.99
C THR A 53 -48.80 -19.58 -47.65
N ALA A 54 -47.50 -19.30 -47.63
CA ALA A 54 -46.79 -18.88 -46.43
C ALA A 54 -45.98 -17.61 -46.72
N VAL A 55 -45.92 -16.71 -45.74
CA VAL A 55 -45.13 -15.48 -45.81
C VAL A 55 -44.33 -15.32 -44.54
N GLN A 56 -43.13 -14.76 -44.69
CA GLN A 56 -42.26 -14.41 -43.58
C GLN A 56 -42.66 -13.03 -43.04
N VAL A 57 -42.83 -12.95 -41.73
CA VAL A 57 -43.11 -11.72 -40.99
C VAL A 57 -41.97 -11.48 -40.02
N SER A 58 -41.30 -10.34 -40.18
CA SER A 58 -40.26 -9.88 -39.25
C SER A 58 -40.88 -8.91 -38.25
N ILE A 59 -40.72 -9.19 -36.96
CA ILE A 59 -41.14 -8.32 -35.87
C ILE A 59 -39.87 -7.77 -35.25
N ASN A 60 -39.68 -6.46 -35.29
CA ASN A 60 -38.58 -5.80 -34.60
C ASN A 60 -39.07 -5.32 -33.23
N VAL A 61 -38.31 -5.60 -32.19
CA VAL A 61 -38.55 -5.09 -30.83
C VAL A 61 -37.81 -3.76 -30.72
N THR A 62 -38.47 -2.74 -30.20
CA THR A 62 -37.84 -1.43 -29.95
C THR A 62 -37.42 -1.35 -28.50
N ASP A 63 -36.21 -0.85 -28.27
CA ASP A 63 -35.65 -0.63 -26.94
C ASP A 63 -36.48 0.38 -26.11
N VAL A 64 -36.58 0.11 -24.81
CA VAL A 64 -37.19 0.99 -23.81
C VAL A 64 -36.30 1.03 -22.57
N ASN A 65 -36.24 2.17 -21.89
CA ASN A 65 -35.37 2.33 -20.73
C ASN A 65 -35.92 1.62 -19.49
N ASP A 66 -35.64 0.32 -19.35
CA ASP A 66 -36.06 -0.50 -18.24
C ASP A 66 -34.89 -1.07 -17.40
N ASN A 67 -33.65 -0.85 -17.83
CA ASN A 67 -32.46 -1.11 -17.04
C ASN A 67 -31.91 0.19 -16.43
N ALA A 68 -31.48 0.11 -15.18
CA ALA A 68 -30.79 1.22 -14.53
C ALA A 68 -29.27 1.04 -14.69
N PRO A 69 -28.48 2.14 -14.74
CA PRO A 69 -27.03 2.06 -14.75
C PRO A 69 -26.49 1.28 -13.54
N ILE A 70 -25.48 0.45 -13.72
CA ILE A 70 -24.86 -0.36 -12.65
C ILE A 70 -23.39 0.01 -12.49
N PHE A 71 -22.97 0.41 -11.30
CA PHE A 71 -21.56 0.71 -10.99
C PHE A 71 -20.69 -0.56 -10.96
N PHE A 72 -19.45 -0.42 -11.42
CA PHE A 72 -18.41 -1.45 -11.28
C PHE A 72 -17.05 -0.82 -10.94
N GLU A 73 -16.16 -1.59 -10.32
CA GLU A 73 -14.82 -1.13 -9.97
C GLU A 73 -13.95 -0.94 -11.24
N THR A 74 -13.44 0.27 -11.44
CA THR A 74 -12.32 0.52 -12.36
C THR A 74 -11.08 0.76 -11.51
N GLN A 75 -10.09 -0.15 -11.56
CA GLN A 75 -8.81 0.15 -10.94
C GLN A 75 -8.18 1.36 -11.63
N PRO A 76 -7.57 2.30 -10.88
CA PRO A 76 -6.78 3.35 -11.51
C PRO A 76 -5.70 2.66 -12.34
N ASN A 77 -5.57 3.05 -13.61
CA ASN A 77 -4.52 2.56 -14.52
C ASN A 77 -3.14 2.82 -13.90
N LEU A 78 -2.67 1.88 -13.07
CA LEU A 78 -1.29 1.75 -12.67
C LEU A 78 -0.60 0.99 -13.80
N ASN A 79 -0.14 1.78 -14.76
CA ASN A 79 0.83 1.42 -15.80
C ASN A 79 0.33 0.41 -16.85
N ASN A 80 -0.10 0.94 -17.99
CA ASN A 80 0.10 0.39 -19.34
C ASN A 80 0.26 -1.14 -19.44
N VAL A 81 -0.76 -1.91 -19.09
CA VAL A 81 -0.95 -3.29 -19.56
C VAL A 81 -2.45 -3.54 -19.62
N GLU A 82 -2.93 -4.01 -20.77
CA GLU A 82 -4.27 -4.55 -20.97
C GLU A 82 -4.58 -5.57 -19.86
N SER A 83 -5.22 -5.09 -18.81
CA SER A 83 -5.70 -5.92 -17.71
C SER A 83 -7.19 -6.04 -17.92
N HIS A 84 -7.61 -7.17 -18.48
CA HIS A 84 -8.99 -7.55 -18.66
C HIS A 84 -9.83 -7.11 -17.44
N LEU A 85 -10.79 -6.24 -17.70
CA LEU A 85 -11.78 -5.72 -16.77
C LEU A 85 -12.40 -6.88 -15.97
N PHE A 86 -11.95 -7.06 -14.73
CA PHE A 86 -12.74 -7.81 -13.75
C PHE A 86 -13.89 -6.91 -13.30
N CYS A 87 -15.03 -7.00 -13.99
CA CYS A 87 -16.27 -6.41 -13.50
C CYS A 87 -16.73 -7.18 -12.25
N ARG A 88 -16.39 -6.68 -11.06
CA ARG A 88 -17.06 -7.12 -9.83
C ARG A 88 -18.25 -6.20 -9.62
N THR A 89 -19.45 -6.72 -9.88
CA THR A 89 -20.67 -6.05 -9.47
C THR A 89 -20.72 -6.04 -7.96
N PHE A 90 -21.06 -4.88 -7.40
CA PHE A 90 -21.17 -4.69 -5.98
C PHE A 90 -22.47 -5.33 -5.44
N ASN A 91 -22.36 -6.23 -4.45
CA ASN A 91 -23.49 -6.76 -3.69
C ASN A 91 -23.59 -6.02 -2.34
N THR A 92 -24.57 -5.11 -2.26
CA THR A 92 -25.24 -4.56 -1.06
C THR A 92 -24.43 -3.99 0.12
N THR A 93 -23.09 -3.96 0.12
CA THR A 93 -22.29 -3.25 1.16
C THR A 93 -21.09 -2.45 0.63
N ASP A 94 -20.99 -2.26 -0.68
CA ASP A 94 -19.76 -1.80 -1.30
C ASP A 94 -19.69 -0.28 -1.48
N PHE A 95 -18.59 0.30 -1.02
CA PHE A 95 -18.21 1.69 -1.28
C PHE A 95 -16.82 1.70 -1.92
N ILE A 96 -16.57 2.64 -2.82
CA ILE A 96 -15.25 2.82 -3.45
C ILE A 96 -14.38 3.65 -2.50
N VAL A 97 -13.16 3.19 -2.21
CA VAL A 97 -12.20 3.95 -1.39
C VAL A 97 -11.17 4.64 -2.27
N ILE A 98 -11.12 5.97 -2.20
CA ILE A 98 -10.08 6.79 -2.82
C ILE A 98 -9.18 7.33 -1.73
N ARG A 99 -7.87 7.06 -1.82
CA ARG A 99 -6.86 7.64 -0.93
C ARG A 99 -6.17 8.80 -1.64
N VAL A 100 -6.23 9.99 -1.03
CA VAL A 100 -5.65 11.22 -1.59
C VAL A 100 -4.72 11.87 -0.56
N GLN A 101 -3.59 12.39 -1.02
CA GLN A 101 -2.61 13.01 -0.13
C GLN A 101 -3.13 14.35 0.41
N ASP A 102 -2.76 14.68 1.64
CA ASP A 102 -2.98 16.01 2.20
C ASP A 102 -2.34 17.11 1.35
N PHE A 103 -2.87 18.33 1.40
CA PHE A 103 -2.45 19.47 0.58
C PHE A 103 -2.60 19.30 -0.93
N THR A 104 -3.27 18.23 -1.41
CA THR A 104 -3.62 18.07 -2.84
C THR A 104 -4.36 19.31 -3.33
N GLN A 105 -3.84 19.94 -4.38
CA GLN A 105 -4.33 21.21 -4.91
C GLN A 105 -5.72 21.08 -5.53
N ALA A 106 -6.39 22.23 -5.70
CA ALA A 106 -7.61 22.32 -6.49
C ALA A 106 -7.40 21.82 -7.92
N ASN A 107 -8.47 21.34 -8.54
CA ASN A 107 -8.52 20.84 -9.91
C ASN A 107 -7.65 19.59 -10.16
N THR A 108 -7.37 18.81 -9.13
CA THR A 108 -6.60 17.56 -9.22
C THR A 108 -7.56 16.37 -9.37
N VAL A 109 -7.28 15.48 -10.31
CA VAL A 109 -8.02 14.22 -10.48
C VAL A 109 -7.62 13.24 -9.39
N ILE A 110 -8.59 12.77 -8.60
CA ILE A 110 -8.35 11.85 -7.48
C ILE A 110 -8.85 10.43 -7.75
N GLY A 111 -9.69 10.25 -8.77
CA GLY A 111 -10.20 8.95 -9.15
C GLY A 111 -11.29 9.06 -10.21
N ARG A 112 -11.87 7.93 -10.57
CA ARG A 112 -12.94 7.81 -11.55
C ARG A 112 -13.90 6.71 -11.12
N VAL A 113 -15.18 6.91 -11.37
CA VAL A 113 -16.20 5.85 -11.32
C VAL A 113 -16.61 5.46 -12.72
N ALA A 114 -17.10 4.23 -12.87
CA ALA A 114 -17.74 3.79 -14.10
C ALA A 114 -19.00 2.99 -13.77
N SER A 115 -19.95 3.07 -14.69
CA SER A 115 -21.15 2.27 -14.71
C SER A 115 -21.47 1.80 -16.13
N PHE A 116 -22.29 0.75 -16.20
CA PHE A 116 -22.76 0.13 -17.43
C PHE A 116 -24.28 0.08 -17.41
N ASP A 117 -24.91 0.35 -18.55
CA ASP A 117 -26.35 0.25 -18.76
C ASP A 117 -26.58 -0.76 -19.89
N LYS A 118 -27.62 -1.59 -19.77
CA LYS A 118 -27.90 -2.68 -20.71
C LYS A 118 -28.77 -2.25 -21.88
N ASP A 119 -29.46 -1.13 -21.74
CA ASP A 119 -30.30 -0.57 -22.79
C ASP A 119 -29.44 -0.06 -23.97
N ASP A 120 -30.06 0.47 -25.02
CA ASP A 120 -29.38 0.95 -26.24
C ASP A 120 -29.47 2.48 -26.45
N ASP A 121 -28.56 3.01 -27.28
CA ASP A 121 -28.46 4.42 -27.70
C ASP A 121 -28.70 5.48 -26.59
N VAL A 122 -29.87 6.13 -26.56
CA VAL A 122 -30.17 7.21 -25.61
C VAL A 122 -30.54 6.66 -24.23
N ASN A 123 -31.12 5.46 -24.18
CA ASN A 123 -31.47 4.77 -22.94
C ASN A 123 -30.18 4.33 -22.21
N ALA A 124 -29.18 3.90 -22.97
CA ALA A 124 -27.86 3.53 -22.45
C ALA A 124 -26.95 4.72 -22.02
N LYS A 125 -27.32 5.97 -22.32
CA LYS A 125 -26.42 7.13 -22.11
C LYS A 125 -26.39 7.58 -20.65
N ILE A 126 -25.28 7.29 -19.99
CA ILE A 126 -25.07 7.55 -18.56
C ILE A 126 -24.47 8.95 -18.31
N PHE A 127 -25.02 9.64 -17.32
CA PHE A 127 -24.51 10.88 -16.76
C PHE A 127 -24.25 10.75 -15.26
N TYR A 128 -23.13 11.30 -14.80
CA TYR A 128 -22.72 11.25 -13.40
C TYR A 128 -22.93 12.58 -12.68
N ARG A 129 -23.26 12.51 -11.38
CA ARG A 129 -23.31 13.66 -10.46
C ARG A 129 -22.97 13.24 -9.04
N ILE A 130 -22.48 14.19 -8.23
CA ILE A 130 -22.19 13.98 -6.80
C ILE A 130 -23.26 14.69 -5.96
N GLU A 131 -23.75 13.99 -4.96
CA GLU A 131 -24.57 14.52 -3.87
C GLU A 131 -23.91 14.25 -2.50
N GLY A 132 -24.45 14.90 -1.46
CA GLY A 132 -24.07 14.65 -0.08
C GLY A 132 -22.88 15.49 0.42
N ASN A 133 -22.29 15.03 1.52
CA ASN A 133 -21.33 15.80 2.31
C ASN A 133 -19.94 15.79 1.67
N GLY A 134 -19.65 16.79 0.84
CA GLY A 134 -18.40 16.92 0.11
C GLY A 134 -18.57 17.36 -1.33
N SER A 135 -19.80 17.51 -1.84
CA SER A 135 -20.09 18.03 -3.19
C SER A 135 -19.59 19.46 -3.44
N ASN A 136 -19.33 20.23 -2.39
CA ASN A 136 -18.66 21.54 -2.48
C ASN A 136 -17.13 21.42 -2.58
N VAL A 137 -16.56 20.30 -2.13
CA VAL A 137 -15.12 20.02 -2.11
C VAL A 137 -14.68 19.21 -3.33
N PHE A 138 -15.56 18.39 -3.89
CA PHE A 138 -15.29 17.54 -5.05
C PHE A 138 -16.30 17.78 -6.15
N SER A 139 -15.87 17.65 -7.39
CA SER A 139 -16.72 17.64 -8.59
C SER A 139 -16.53 16.35 -9.37
N ILE A 140 -17.53 15.98 -10.16
CA ILE A 140 -17.46 14.85 -11.07
C ILE A 140 -17.75 15.32 -12.50
N THR A 141 -16.96 14.84 -13.45
CA THR A 141 -17.19 15.11 -14.86
C THR A 141 -18.34 14.23 -15.35
N SER A 142 -19.45 14.85 -15.75
CA SER A 142 -20.72 14.16 -16.00
C SER A 142 -20.67 13.03 -17.03
N HIS A 143 -19.81 13.10 -18.05
CA HIS A 143 -19.74 12.07 -19.10
C HIS A 143 -18.66 11.01 -18.85
N THR A 144 -17.68 11.31 -17.99
CA THR A 144 -16.52 10.42 -17.81
C THR A 144 -16.52 9.75 -16.44
N GLY A 145 -17.16 10.34 -15.43
CA GLY A 145 -17.09 9.87 -14.05
C GLY A 145 -15.79 10.27 -13.34
N GLU A 146 -14.95 11.13 -13.93
CA GLU A 146 -13.72 11.64 -13.32
C GLU A 146 -14.02 12.55 -12.13
N ILE A 147 -13.50 12.21 -10.94
CA ILE A 147 -13.67 12.96 -9.70
C ILE A 147 -12.46 13.87 -9.49
N ARG A 148 -12.72 15.16 -9.26
CA ARG A 148 -11.72 16.20 -9.02
C ARG A 148 -11.92 16.91 -7.70
N THR A 149 -10.83 17.46 -7.16
CA THR A 149 -10.87 18.44 -6.07
C THR A 149 -11.30 19.82 -6.60
N ASN A 150 -12.15 20.54 -5.87
CA ASN A 150 -12.52 21.93 -6.17
C ASN A 150 -11.64 22.93 -5.40
N ARG A 151 -11.00 22.47 -4.33
CA ARG A 151 -10.12 23.26 -3.47
C ARG A 151 -9.00 22.40 -2.91
N GLN A 152 -8.00 23.02 -2.32
CA GLN A 152 -6.94 22.29 -1.63
C GLN A 152 -7.52 21.45 -0.48
N LEU A 153 -7.14 20.18 -0.41
CA LEU A 153 -7.54 19.31 0.70
C LEU A 153 -6.67 19.57 1.93
N LYS A 154 -7.29 19.52 3.10
CA LYS A 154 -6.61 19.57 4.39
C LYS A 154 -7.12 18.47 5.30
N ARG A 155 -6.23 17.55 5.69
CA ARG A 155 -6.57 16.42 6.56
C ARG A 155 -7.12 16.89 7.91
N ASP A 156 -6.53 17.94 8.48
CA ASP A 156 -6.93 18.52 9.77
C ASP A 156 -8.33 19.16 9.74
N GLU A 157 -8.76 19.65 8.57
CA GLU A 157 -10.13 20.17 8.43
C GLU A 157 -11.13 19.02 8.37
N LYS A 158 -10.85 18.00 7.55
CA LYS A 158 -11.70 16.80 7.44
C LYS A 158 -10.93 15.63 6.79
N PRO A 159 -10.72 14.51 7.52
CA PRO A 159 -9.92 13.39 7.04
C PRO A 159 -10.68 12.41 6.15
N VAL A 160 -12.02 12.39 6.22
CA VAL A 160 -12.86 11.45 5.46
C VAL A 160 -14.08 12.17 4.88
N TYR A 161 -14.34 11.93 3.60
CA TYR A 161 -15.54 12.39 2.90
C TYR A 161 -16.28 11.19 2.32
N ASN A 162 -17.59 11.10 2.56
CA ASN A 162 -18.45 10.08 1.96
C ASN A 162 -19.32 10.77 0.91
N LEU A 163 -18.98 10.59 -0.36
CA LEU A 163 -19.68 11.16 -1.50
C LEU A 163 -20.73 10.17 -1.98
N THR A 164 -21.95 10.63 -2.22
CA THR A 164 -22.96 9.83 -2.93
C THR A 164 -22.84 10.15 -4.40
N VAL A 165 -22.30 9.23 -5.19
CA VAL A 165 -22.21 9.36 -6.65
C VAL A 165 -23.42 8.71 -7.27
N ILE A 166 -24.09 9.43 -8.17
CA ILE A 166 -25.29 8.98 -8.88
C ILE A 166 -24.94 8.83 -10.35
N ALA A 167 -25.33 7.69 -10.93
CA ALA A 167 -25.30 7.43 -12.37
C ALA A 167 -26.74 7.37 -12.86
N GLU A 168 -27.07 8.18 -13.87
CA GLU A 168 -28.44 8.31 -14.38
C GLU A 168 -28.46 8.36 -15.91
N ASN A 169 -29.48 7.73 -16.51
CA ASN A 169 -29.78 7.88 -17.93
C ASN A 169 -30.69 9.10 -18.14
N SER A 170 -30.12 10.29 -17.91
CA SER A 170 -30.86 11.56 -17.79
C SER A 170 -31.64 11.98 -19.04
N LEU A 171 -31.29 11.41 -20.21
CA LEU A 171 -31.91 11.66 -21.51
C LEU A 171 -33.04 10.66 -21.84
N ALA A 172 -33.18 9.58 -21.07
CA ALA A 172 -34.15 8.51 -21.29
C ALA A 172 -35.53 8.81 -20.67
N SER A 173 -36.53 8.00 -21.01
CA SER A 173 -37.88 8.06 -20.42
C SER A 173 -38.44 6.64 -20.22
N PRO A 174 -38.73 6.21 -18.97
CA PRO A 174 -38.52 6.93 -17.71
C PRO A 174 -37.03 7.17 -17.43
N LYS A 175 -36.70 8.10 -16.53
CA LYS A 175 -35.31 8.26 -16.07
C LYS A 175 -35.05 7.24 -14.96
N LEU A 176 -34.03 6.42 -15.14
CA LEU A 176 -33.54 5.45 -14.18
C LEU A 176 -32.15 5.88 -13.66
N SER A 177 -31.86 5.50 -12.42
CA SER A 177 -30.59 5.85 -11.78
C SER A 177 -30.18 4.84 -10.72
N SER A 178 -28.89 4.80 -10.44
CA SER A 178 -28.32 4.10 -9.30
C SER A 178 -27.37 5.03 -8.53
N ASN A 179 -27.03 4.65 -7.31
CA ASN A 179 -26.09 5.39 -6.48
C ASN A 179 -25.01 4.48 -5.90
N MET A 180 -23.87 5.09 -5.56
CA MET A 180 -22.70 4.45 -4.97
C MET A 180 -22.07 5.40 -3.96
N THR A 181 -21.61 4.87 -2.82
CA THR A 181 -20.83 5.66 -1.87
C THR A 181 -19.36 5.62 -2.26
N VAL A 182 -18.73 6.78 -2.43
CA VAL A 182 -17.29 6.93 -2.63
C VAL A 182 -16.69 7.57 -1.37
N GLN A 183 -15.90 6.80 -0.64
CA GLN A 183 -15.17 7.25 0.53
C GLN A 183 -13.80 7.81 0.12
N VAL A 184 -13.62 9.12 0.23
CA VAL A 184 -12.35 9.79 0.03
C VAL A 184 -11.64 9.93 1.38
N ILE A 185 -10.48 9.29 1.53
CA ILE A 185 -9.63 9.34 2.72
C ILE A 185 -8.43 10.24 2.41
N VAL A 186 -8.32 11.35 3.15
CA VAL A 186 -7.17 12.24 3.09
C VAL A 186 -6.08 11.73 4.03
N TYR A 187 -4.90 11.42 3.50
CA TYR A 187 -3.78 10.89 4.28
C TYR A 187 -2.57 11.82 4.23
N ASP A 188 -1.85 11.93 5.34
CA ASP A 188 -0.56 12.61 5.37
C ASP A 188 0.55 11.58 5.13
N VAL A 189 1.45 11.87 4.18
CA VAL A 189 2.64 11.05 3.92
C VAL A 189 3.59 11.09 5.11
N SER A 190 3.61 12.19 5.87
CA SER A 190 4.45 12.34 7.06
C SER A 190 4.09 11.35 8.17
N ASP A 191 2.81 10.94 8.25
CA ASP A 191 2.34 9.95 9.22
C ASP A 191 2.99 8.56 9.01
N GLN A 192 3.50 8.29 7.81
CA GLN A 192 4.14 7.01 7.46
C GLN A 192 5.65 6.97 7.73
N ILE A 193 6.28 8.12 7.98
CA ILE A 193 7.72 8.21 8.25
C ILE A 193 8.06 7.46 9.55
N PRO A 194 9.03 6.53 9.54
CA PRO A 194 9.44 5.84 10.76
C PRO A 194 9.96 6.83 11.80
N GLN A 195 9.53 6.71 13.04
CA GLN A 195 9.97 7.51 14.18
C GLN A 195 10.64 6.59 15.20
N PHE A 196 11.91 6.83 15.49
CA PHE A 196 12.61 6.08 16.53
C PHE A 196 11.99 6.36 17.90
N THR A 197 11.86 5.31 18.71
CA THR A 197 11.27 5.42 20.06
C THR A 197 12.12 6.26 21.02
N ALA A 198 13.39 6.50 20.68
CA ALA A 198 14.31 7.38 21.39
C ALA A 198 15.06 8.30 20.41
N SER A 199 15.41 9.50 20.88
CA SER A 199 16.19 10.48 20.12
C SER A 199 17.67 10.05 19.94
N LYS A 200 18.15 9.16 20.80
CA LYS A 200 19.46 8.49 20.73
C LYS A 200 19.39 7.17 21.48
N TYR A 201 20.17 6.18 21.03
CA TYR A 201 20.34 4.91 21.73
C TYR A 201 21.74 4.82 22.30
N GLN A 202 21.88 4.25 23.50
CA GLN A 202 23.17 4.08 24.17
C GLN A 202 23.26 2.68 24.73
N ALA A 203 24.40 2.03 24.51
CA ALA A 203 24.68 0.69 25.01
C ALA A 203 26.10 0.60 25.55
N LYS A 204 26.32 -0.36 26.44
CA LYS A 204 27.64 -0.74 26.92
C LYS A 204 27.85 -2.22 26.64
N VAL A 205 29.01 -2.58 26.08
CA VAL A 205 29.37 -3.97 25.76
C VAL A 205 30.81 -4.21 26.22
N ALA A 206 31.14 -5.37 26.76
CA ALA A 206 32.53 -5.69 27.13
C ALA A 206 33.34 -6.03 25.87
N GLU A 207 34.64 -5.77 25.87
CA GLU A 207 35.48 -6.13 24.72
C GLU A 207 35.65 -7.64 24.53
N SER A 208 35.62 -8.40 25.62
CA SER A 208 35.78 -9.85 25.64
C SER A 208 34.59 -10.65 25.10
N VAL A 209 33.53 -9.98 24.62
CA VAL A 209 32.35 -10.68 24.09
C VAL A 209 32.63 -11.30 22.72
N ALA A 210 32.01 -12.46 22.46
CA ALA A 210 32.12 -13.13 21.17
C ALA A 210 31.43 -12.33 20.05
N VAL A 211 31.84 -12.58 18.81
CA VAL A 211 31.12 -12.12 17.61
C VAL A 211 29.70 -12.70 17.60
N GLY A 212 28.71 -11.89 17.21
CA GLY A 212 27.29 -12.22 17.24
C GLY A 212 26.59 -11.90 18.55
N THR A 213 27.28 -11.28 19.52
CA THR A 213 26.69 -10.91 20.82
C THR A 213 25.65 -9.79 20.62
N PRO A 214 24.41 -9.93 21.13
CA PRO A 214 23.40 -8.87 21.12
C PRO A 214 23.84 -7.66 21.95
N VAL A 215 23.80 -6.46 21.35
CA VAL A 215 24.23 -5.22 22.02
C VAL A 215 23.03 -4.36 22.42
N ILE A 216 22.17 -4.03 21.46
CA ILE A 216 20.99 -3.20 21.68
C ILE A 216 19.96 -3.43 20.59
N LYS A 217 18.68 -3.39 20.94
CA LYS A 217 17.57 -3.42 19.99
C LYS A 217 17.03 -2.00 19.84
N ILE A 218 16.96 -1.51 18.61
CA ILE A 218 16.32 -0.24 18.27
C ILE A 218 14.93 -0.51 17.69
N ASN A 219 13.98 0.36 17.98
CA ASN A 219 12.60 0.25 17.51
C ASN A 219 12.15 1.57 16.88
N VAL A 220 11.25 1.46 15.91
CA VAL A 220 10.54 2.60 15.32
C VAL A 220 9.04 2.36 15.37
N THR A 221 8.27 3.45 15.36
CA THR A 221 6.82 3.48 15.19
C THR A 221 6.48 4.49 14.09
N ASN A 222 5.24 4.53 13.61
CA ASN A 222 4.75 5.69 12.86
C ASN A 222 3.30 5.99 13.28
N ARG A 223 2.69 7.06 12.77
CA ARG A 223 1.33 7.47 13.18
C ARG A 223 0.22 6.63 12.55
N VAL A 224 0.55 5.80 11.56
CA VAL A 224 -0.42 4.93 10.86
C VAL A 224 -0.45 3.51 11.44
N GLN A 225 0.66 3.04 12.02
CA GLN A 225 0.84 1.68 12.53
C GLN A 225 1.55 1.71 13.89
N GLU A 226 0.83 1.24 14.92
CA GLU A 226 1.38 1.09 16.27
C GLU A 226 2.18 -0.22 16.45
N ALA A 227 2.05 -1.18 15.53
CA ALA A 227 2.69 -2.49 15.61
C ALA A 227 3.85 -2.64 14.60
N THR A 228 4.93 -3.26 15.06
CA THR A 228 6.18 -3.52 14.34
C THR A 228 5.98 -4.49 13.18
N SER A 229 5.62 -4.01 12.00
CA SER A 229 5.69 -4.81 10.76
C SER A 229 5.86 -3.92 9.54
N ASN A 230 6.91 -4.18 8.75
CA ASN A 230 7.33 -3.48 7.53
C ASN A 230 8.34 -2.33 7.71
N PHE A 231 9.22 -2.35 8.70
CA PHE A 231 10.40 -1.47 8.69
C PHE A 231 11.66 -2.28 8.39
N VAL A 232 12.58 -1.68 7.64
CA VAL A 232 13.92 -2.23 7.39
C VAL A 232 14.95 -1.31 8.01
N PHE A 233 15.86 -1.89 8.79
CA PHE A 233 16.97 -1.19 9.41
C PHE A 233 18.28 -1.40 8.64
N LYS A 234 19.11 -0.36 8.61
CA LYS A 234 20.46 -0.42 8.02
C LYS A 234 21.40 0.53 8.75
N ILE A 235 22.57 0.03 9.16
CA ILE A 235 23.67 0.90 9.60
C ILE A 235 24.29 1.54 8.34
N LEU A 236 24.16 2.87 8.21
CA LEU A 236 24.70 3.68 7.12
C LEU A 236 26.19 3.98 7.31
N TYR A 237 26.57 4.26 8.56
CA TYR A 237 27.93 4.66 8.91
C TYR A 237 28.28 4.16 10.32
N GLU A 238 29.53 3.72 10.49
CA GLU A 238 30.13 3.36 11.76
C GLU A 238 31.37 4.22 11.94
N GLN A 239 31.34 5.14 12.91
CA GLN A 239 32.48 5.98 13.24
C GLN A 239 33.30 5.30 14.33
N SER A 240 34.56 4.99 14.02
CA SER A 240 35.54 4.39 14.94
C SER A 240 36.97 4.72 14.49
N SER A 241 37.94 4.55 15.41
CA SER A 241 39.36 4.50 15.07
C SER A 241 39.77 3.15 14.44
N ALA A 242 38.92 2.13 14.58
CA ALA A 242 39.07 0.83 13.94
C ALA A 242 38.81 0.93 12.42
N GLY A 243 39.74 0.42 11.61
CA GLY A 243 39.60 0.43 10.13
C GLY A 243 38.59 -0.58 9.56
N SER A 244 37.94 -1.39 10.40
CA SER A 244 36.98 -2.43 10.00
C SER A 244 35.68 -2.32 10.78
N ARG A 245 34.58 -2.77 10.17
CA ARG A 245 33.23 -2.74 10.75
C ARG A 245 33.12 -3.73 11.90
N LYS A 246 32.67 -3.27 13.06
CA LYS A 246 32.52 -4.07 14.29
C LYS A 246 31.08 -4.38 14.65
N PHE A 247 30.11 -3.74 14.01
CA PHE A 247 28.69 -3.98 14.29
C PHE A 247 27.86 -4.22 13.03
N VAL A 248 26.87 -5.12 13.18
CA VAL A 248 25.84 -5.40 12.16
C VAL A 248 24.45 -5.26 12.80
N ILE A 249 23.47 -4.88 11.99
CA ILE A 249 22.07 -4.77 12.42
C ILE A 249 21.21 -5.77 11.65
N GLU A 250 20.34 -6.49 12.36
CA GLU A 250 19.35 -7.36 11.75
C GLU A 250 18.24 -6.50 11.10
N PRO A 251 18.03 -6.59 9.77
CA PRO A 251 17.21 -5.64 9.04
C PRO A 251 15.73 -5.60 9.46
N GLU A 252 15.17 -6.69 9.97
CA GLU A 252 13.74 -6.79 10.30
C GLU A 252 13.44 -6.50 11.77
N THR A 253 14.39 -6.80 12.66
CA THR A 253 14.18 -6.71 14.11
C THR A 253 14.79 -5.46 14.74
N GLY A 254 15.74 -4.82 14.05
CA GLY A 254 16.51 -3.71 14.60
C GLY A 254 17.51 -4.12 15.69
N LEU A 255 17.83 -5.41 15.81
CA LEU A 255 18.82 -5.90 16.76
C LEU A 255 20.24 -5.65 16.24
N ILE A 256 21.03 -4.87 16.97
CA ILE A 256 22.45 -4.65 16.70
C ILE A 256 23.27 -5.70 17.44
N THR A 257 24.18 -6.36 16.72
CA THR A 257 25.09 -7.39 17.23
C THR A 257 26.54 -7.09 16.85
N THR A 258 27.49 -7.67 17.57
CA THR A 258 28.91 -7.59 17.23
C THR A 258 29.21 -8.39 15.96
N GLN A 259 30.03 -7.84 15.06
CA GLN A 259 30.46 -8.46 13.80
C GLN A 259 31.97 -8.76 13.78
N GLY A 260 32.75 -8.06 14.61
CA GLY A 260 34.19 -8.29 14.75
C GLY A 260 34.59 -8.22 16.22
N GLU A 261 35.80 -8.69 16.50
CA GLU A 261 36.40 -8.62 17.83
C GLU A 261 36.50 -7.16 18.29
N LEU A 262 36.15 -6.92 19.54
CA LEU A 262 36.23 -5.62 20.17
C LEU A 262 37.51 -5.56 21.00
N ASP A 263 38.12 -4.40 21.00
CA ASP A 263 39.34 -4.09 21.74
C ASP A 263 39.21 -2.62 22.11
N ARG A 264 39.11 -2.36 23.40
CA ARG A 264 38.88 -1.05 23.99
C ARG A 264 40.11 -0.17 23.83
N GLU A 265 41.30 -0.73 24.00
CA GLU A 265 42.58 -0.03 23.92
C GLU A 265 42.79 0.49 22.49
N THR A 266 42.25 -0.21 21.49
CA THR A 266 42.14 0.30 20.11
C THR A 266 40.98 1.28 19.91
N THR A 267 39.78 0.99 20.40
CA THR A 267 38.59 1.84 20.22
C THR A 267 37.62 1.69 21.39
N SER A 268 37.59 2.69 22.27
CA SER A 268 36.72 2.68 23.47
C SER A 268 35.26 3.07 23.23
N ASN A 269 34.93 3.68 22.07
CA ASN A 269 33.57 4.05 21.72
C ASN A 269 33.31 4.00 20.21
N TYR A 270 32.08 3.66 19.86
CA TYR A 270 31.58 3.63 18.48
C TYR A 270 30.32 4.50 18.36
N THR A 271 30.22 5.25 17.27
CA THR A 271 28.99 5.96 16.90
C THR A 271 28.44 5.41 15.60
N LEU A 272 27.25 4.79 15.66
CA LEU A 272 26.55 4.27 14.49
C LEU A 272 25.48 5.27 14.04
N ILE A 273 25.39 5.50 12.72
CA ILE A 273 24.25 6.15 12.09
C ILE A 273 23.37 5.06 11.51
N VAL A 274 22.17 4.90 12.06
CA VAL A 274 21.23 3.85 11.66
C VAL A 274 20.03 4.47 10.97
N GLU A 275 19.69 3.95 9.80
CA GLU A 275 18.49 4.28 9.04
C GLU A 275 17.40 3.24 9.30
N ALA A 276 16.15 3.70 9.44
CA ALA A 276 14.95 2.89 9.32
C ALA A 276 14.13 3.38 8.13
N LYS A 277 13.64 2.46 7.30
CA LYS A 277 12.79 2.75 6.13
C LYS A 277 11.59 1.83 6.08
N VAL A 278 10.49 2.27 5.47
CA VAL A 278 9.30 1.42 5.25
C VAL A 278 9.59 0.40 4.14
N LEU A 279 9.40 -0.90 4.42
CA LEU A 279 9.35 -2.00 3.44
C LEU A 279 7.96 -2.00 2.80
N ASN A 280 7.86 -2.24 1.50
CA ASN A 280 6.63 -2.11 0.70
C ASN A 280 6.08 -0.68 0.58
N THR A 281 6.04 -0.18 -0.64
CA THR A 281 4.77 -0.07 -1.36
C THR A 281 5.06 0.10 -2.85
N VAL A 282 4.12 -0.35 -3.68
CA VAL A 282 4.10 -0.25 -5.15
C VAL A 282 4.15 1.21 -5.67
N LEU A 283 4.43 2.20 -4.82
CA LEU A 283 4.43 3.62 -5.16
C LEU A 283 5.70 4.30 -4.65
N VAL A 284 6.72 4.33 -5.51
CA VAL A 284 7.58 5.48 -5.90
C VAL A 284 8.20 6.40 -4.83
N HIS A 285 8.02 6.22 -3.52
CA HIS A 285 8.62 7.11 -2.53
C HIS A 285 9.76 6.42 -1.79
N SER A 286 10.96 6.47 -2.39
CA SER A 286 12.26 6.24 -1.74
C SER A 286 12.58 7.22 -0.59
N LEU A 287 11.59 7.96 -0.08
CA LEU A 287 11.72 9.12 0.82
C LEU A 287 11.14 8.88 2.23
N LEU A 288 10.58 7.68 2.51
CA LEU A 288 10.05 7.34 3.83
C LEU A 288 11.11 6.67 4.71
N SER A 289 12.16 7.41 5.04
CA SER A 289 13.18 6.98 5.99
C SER A 289 13.48 8.01 7.08
N SER A 290 14.04 7.54 8.18
CA SER A 290 14.58 8.37 9.25
C SER A 290 15.89 7.79 9.76
N VAL A 291 16.68 8.62 10.43
CA VAL A 291 18.00 8.24 10.94
C VAL A 291 18.16 8.54 12.43
N VAL A 292 18.91 7.71 13.14
CA VAL A 292 19.26 7.89 14.55
C VAL A 292 20.73 7.59 14.83
N ARG A 293 21.27 8.22 15.88
CA ARG A 293 22.60 7.90 16.40
C ARG A 293 22.52 6.84 17.49
N VAL A 294 23.37 5.82 17.39
CA VAL A 294 23.58 4.80 18.43
C VAL A 294 25.00 4.92 18.95
N PHE A 295 25.16 5.11 20.26
CA PHE A 295 26.46 5.18 20.93
C PHE A 295 26.73 3.86 21.64
N ILE A 296 27.87 3.24 21.35
CA ILE A 296 28.29 2.00 21.98
C ILE A 296 29.60 2.26 22.70
N ASN A 297 29.59 2.13 24.03
CA ASN A 297 30.79 2.25 24.86
C ASN A 297 31.34 0.86 25.15
N ILE A 298 32.65 0.69 24.95
CA ILE A 298 33.33 -0.56 25.25
C ILE A 298 33.76 -0.55 26.72
N SER A 299 33.35 -1.59 27.45
CA SER A 299 33.78 -1.84 28.82
C SER A 299 35.15 -2.46 28.81
N ASP A 300 35.98 -1.97 29.71
CA ASP A 300 37.28 -2.53 30.04
C ASP A 300 37.17 -3.95 30.60
N VAL A 301 38.10 -4.80 30.19
CA VAL A 301 38.37 -6.12 30.77
C VAL A 301 39.87 -6.22 30.97
N ASP A 302 40.28 -6.63 32.17
CA ASP A 302 41.67 -6.88 32.56
C ASP A 302 42.27 -8.04 31.72
N ASP A 303 42.81 -7.69 30.55
CA ASP A 303 43.33 -8.61 29.54
C ASP A 303 44.74 -8.23 29.04
N ASN A 304 45.25 -7.08 29.47
CA ASN A 304 46.64 -6.70 29.32
C ASN A 304 47.40 -7.02 30.61
N TYR A 305 48.64 -7.47 30.47
CA TYR A 305 49.50 -7.69 31.63
C TYR A 305 50.42 -6.48 31.82
N PRO A 306 50.76 -6.13 33.07
CA PRO A 306 51.73 -5.08 33.35
C PRO A 306 53.06 -5.38 32.68
N HIS A 307 53.61 -4.41 31.94
CA HIS A 307 54.91 -4.53 31.32
C HIS A 307 55.85 -3.41 31.74
N PHE A 308 57.14 -3.72 31.85
CA PHE A 308 58.17 -2.74 32.18
C PHE A 308 58.42 -1.80 31.00
N LEU A 309 58.63 -0.50 31.30
CA LEU A 309 58.99 0.49 30.27
C LEU A 309 60.36 0.24 29.61
N GLN A 310 61.21 -0.57 30.24
CA GLN A 310 62.54 -0.93 29.74
C GLN A 310 62.74 -2.44 29.83
N ARG A 311 63.44 -3.01 28.83
CA ARG A 311 63.82 -4.43 28.83
C ARG A 311 64.85 -4.78 29.92
N SER A 312 65.61 -3.78 30.37
CA SER A 312 66.58 -3.93 31.46
C SER A 312 66.85 -2.57 32.11
N TYR A 313 66.80 -2.52 33.43
CA TYR A 313 67.20 -1.34 34.21
C TYR A 313 68.62 -1.56 34.75
N ARG A 314 69.48 -0.53 34.64
CA ARG A 314 70.85 -0.57 35.17
C ARG A 314 71.06 0.63 36.08
N PHE A 315 71.38 0.34 37.34
CA PHE A 315 71.68 1.36 38.34
C PHE A 315 73.09 1.15 38.88
N THR A 316 73.73 2.21 39.36
CA THR A 316 75.05 2.18 39.98
C THR A 316 74.96 2.87 41.33
N SER A 317 75.55 2.27 42.36
CA SER A 317 75.60 2.85 43.71
C SER A 317 77.05 2.91 44.20
N SER A 318 77.36 3.89 45.05
CA SER A 318 78.65 3.96 45.73
C SER A 318 78.73 2.92 46.84
N GLU A 319 79.93 2.39 47.10
CA GLU A 319 80.17 1.54 48.27
C GLU A 319 79.97 2.28 49.61
N LEU A 320 79.97 3.62 49.58
CA LEU A 320 79.71 4.48 50.75
C LEU A 320 78.21 4.72 51.00
N SER A 321 77.32 4.08 50.23
CA SER A 321 75.88 4.22 50.39
C SER A 321 75.40 3.73 51.76
N ARG A 322 74.49 4.49 52.36
CA ARG A 322 73.94 4.22 53.68
C ARG A 322 72.66 3.39 53.57
N VAL A 323 72.30 2.76 54.68
CA VAL A 323 71.01 2.07 54.80
C VAL A 323 69.88 3.07 54.55
N GLY A 324 69.08 2.78 53.53
CA GLY A 324 67.96 3.63 53.08
C GLY A 324 68.24 4.47 51.83
N ASP A 325 69.46 4.45 51.28
CA ASP A 325 69.76 5.17 50.03
C ASP A 325 68.99 4.54 48.84
N VAL A 326 68.28 5.39 48.08
CA VAL A 326 67.55 4.96 46.88
C VAL A 326 68.53 4.83 45.71
N ILE A 327 68.69 3.61 45.19
CA ILE A 327 69.64 3.28 44.11
C ILE A 327 69.03 3.51 42.72
N GLY A 328 67.71 3.38 42.60
CA GLY A 328 66.99 3.52 41.34
C GLY A 328 65.51 3.22 41.50
N GLN A 329 64.76 3.48 40.44
CA GLN A 329 63.32 3.20 40.36
C GLN A 329 63.03 2.49 39.02
N VAL A 330 62.30 1.39 39.09
CA VAL A 330 61.75 0.72 37.92
C VAL A 330 60.28 1.12 37.76
N ARG A 331 59.79 1.16 36.52
CA ARG A 331 58.40 1.49 36.24
C ARG A 331 57.79 0.46 35.28
N ALA A 332 56.63 -0.04 35.67
CA ALA A 332 55.77 -0.87 34.84
C ALA A 332 54.46 -0.11 34.63
N VAL A 333 53.84 -0.36 33.48
CA VAL A 333 52.54 0.21 33.11
C VAL A 333 51.62 -0.92 32.69
N ASP A 334 50.37 -0.79 33.10
CA ASP A 334 49.25 -1.54 32.56
C ASP A 334 48.45 -0.59 31.67
N VAL A 335 47.98 -1.09 30.53
CA VAL A 335 47.24 -0.29 29.55
C VAL A 335 45.74 -0.32 29.86
N ASP A 336 45.28 -1.31 30.63
CA ASP A 336 43.92 -1.36 31.14
C ASP A 336 43.69 -0.13 32.03
N ASN A 337 42.48 0.38 32.07
CA ASN A 337 42.14 1.67 32.67
C ASN A 337 40.97 1.49 33.65
N ASP A 338 41.19 0.56 34.57
CA ASP A 338 40.38 0.26 35.74
C ASP A 338 41.21 0.44 37.04
N ASN A 339 40.62 0.18 38.21
CA ASN A 339 41.34 0.32 39.48
C ASN A 339 42.36 -0.82 39.73
N LYS A 340 42.50 -1.79 38.81
CA LYS A 340 43.45 -2.90 38.90
C LYS A 340 44.71 -2.67 38.08
N SER A 341 44.77 -1.60 37.31
CA SER A 341 45.99 -1.08 36.67
C SER A 341 47.08 -0.64 37.69
N GLU A 342 46.82 -0.74 39.00
CA GLU A 342 47.82 -0.56 40.04
C GLU A 342 48.84 -1.71 40.05
N VAL A 343 50.02 -1.44 39.49
CA VAL A 343 51.10 -2.43 39.43
C VAL A 343 51.86 -2.50 40.75
N PHE A 344 51.76 -3.65 41.43
CA PHE A 344 52.53 -3.93 42.65
C PHE A 344 53.78 -4.74 42.33
N LEU A 345 54.95 -4.17 42.62
CA LEU A 345 56.22 -4.90 42.59
C LEU A 345 56.42 -5.57 43.95
N ARG A 346 56.82 -6.84 43.94
CA ARG A 346 57.16 -7.59 45.16
C ARG A 346 58.57 -8.13 45.07
N ASP A 347 59.28 -8.06 46.18
CA ASP A 347 60.52 -8.82 46.37
C ASP A 347 60.15 -10.30 46.52
N CYS A 348 60.91 -11.18 45.85
CA CYS A 348 60.70 -12.64 45.88
C CYS A 348 61.33 -13.28 47.12
#